data_AF-A0A7Z9TGT3-F1
#
_entry.id   AF-A0A7Z9TGT3-F1
#
_cell.length_a   1.000
_cell.length_b   1.000
_cell.length_c   1.000
_cell.angle_alpha   90.00
_cell.angle_beta   90.00
_cell.angle_gamma   90.00
#
_symmetry.space_group_name_H-M   'P 1'
#
loop_
_entity.id
_entity.type
_entity.pdbx_description
1 polymer ?
#
loop_
_entity_poly.entity_id
_entity_poly.type
_entity_poly.pdbx_seq_one_letter_code
_entity_poly.pdbx_strand_id
1 'polypeptide(L)'
;MRKHKILTFILSLFLLSCSSEESEPEDCAGEPGGDAVCGCTDSTATNYDSLATFDDGSCEYLLNGIPIKWIRTYEFSSNSGMDESWCVRQASDGGFIIAGATDYTGLLIKTNSNGEEEWHQLYDNSTALYSARQVSDGGFIATGYYECDTLPGCYPDIYLLKTDGAGTIEWEQWIGTAENNDWARDVIETQDDNFVITGTWNDDGWNSKAMLRKYSSSGEFMWGKTFSSSTANEGNSLMETSDGSLIMVGYSGEQHGAYKHFMVKA
;
A
#
# COMPACT_ATOMS: atom_id res chain seq x y z
N MET A 1 -55.91 84.73 3.52
CA MET A 1 -54.44 84.63 3.54
C MET A 1 -54.05 83.18 3.84
N ARG A 2 -53.60 82.40 2.86
CA ARG A 2 -53.00 81.08 3.09
C ARG A 2 -51.85 80.91 2.09
N LYS A 3 -50.62 81.06 2.60
CA LYS A 3 -49.37 81.04 1.82
C LYS A 3 -49.14 79.63 1.28
N HIS A 4 -48.98 79.49 -0.03
CA HIS A 4 -48.45 78.27 -0.65
C HIS A 4 -46.94 78.22 -0.40
N LYS A 5 -46.45 77.14 0.21
CA LYS A 5 -45.02 76.82 0.26
C LYS A 5 -44.72 75.82 -0.85
N ILE A 6 -43.88 76.25 -1.78
CA ILE A 6 -43.27 75.43 -2.83
C ILE A 6 -42.20 74.58 -2.16
N LEU A 7 -42.25 73.26 -2.35
CA LEU A 7 -41.21 72.32 -1.92
C LEU A 7 -40.64 71.65 -3.17
N THR A 8 -39.51 72.14 -3.65
CA THR A 8 -38.80 71.60 -4.81
C THR A 8 -37.91 70.45 -4.34
N PHE A 9 -38.24 69.22 -4.75
CA PHE A 9 -37.42 68.04 -4.47
C PHE A 9 -36.36 67.92 -5.58
N ILE A 10 -35.09 68.16 -5.26
CA ILE A 10 -33.97 67.92 -6.18
C ILE A 10 -33.61 66.44 -6.05
N LEU A 11 -34.04 65.64 -7.02
CA LEU A 11 -33.67 64.23 -7.13
C LEU A 11 -32.27 64.16 -7.75
N SER A 12 -31.24 64.09 -6.92
CA SER A 12 -29.87 63.80 -7.36
C SER A 12 -29.80 62.34 -7.82
N LEU A 13 -29.87 62.15 -9.13
CA LEU A 13 -29.68 60.88 -9.81
C LEU A 13 -28.20 60.50 -9.73
N PHE A 14 -27.81 59.72 -8.73
CA PHE A 14 -26.52 59.04 -8.71
C PHE A 14 -26.56 57.91 -9.74
N LEU A 15 -25.94 58.16 -10.90
CA LEU A 15 -25.60 57.11 -11.85
C LEU A 15 -24.47 56.28 -11.21
N LEU A 16 -24.82 55.22 -10.49
CA LEU A 16 -23.89 54.12 -10.29
C LEU A 16 -23.66 53.50 -11.67
N SER A 17 -22.56 53.86 -12.34
CA SER A 17 -22.07 53.04 -13.43
C SER A 17 -21.56 51.74 -12.82
N CYS A 18 -22.36 50.69 -12.93
CA CYS A 18 -21.86 49.34 -12.73
C CYS A 18 -21.02 49.02 -13.98
N SER A 19 -19.73 49.34 -13.97
CA SER A 19 -18.80 48.64 -14.85
C SER A 19 -18.68 47.25 -14.25
N SER A 20 -19.33 46.26 -14.85
CA SER A 20 -18.88 44.90 -14.67
C SER A 20 -17.41 44.89 -15.08
N GLU A 21 -16.50 44.71 -14.14
CA GLU A 21 -15.14 44.31 -14.47
C GLU A 21 -15.29 42.96 -15.19
N GLU A 22 -15.28 42.99 -16.53
CA GLU A 22 -15.12 41.78 -17.32
C GLU A 22 -13.70 41.31 -17.03
N SER A 23 -13.57 40.29 -16.19
CA SER A 23 -12.29 39.62 -16.00
C SER A 23 -11.84 39.10 -17.36
N GLU A 24 -10.65 39.50 -17.81
CA GLU A 24 -10.02 38.93 -19.00
C GLU A 24 -10.03 37.40 -18.90
N PRO A 25 -10.29 36.66 -20.00
CA PRO A 25 -10.27 35.22 -19.96
C PRO A 25 -8.90 34.74 -19.48
N GLU A 26 -8.90 33.84 -18.50
CA GLU A 26 -7.70 33.17 -18.05
C GLU A 26 -7.12 32.31 -19.17
N ASP A 27 -5.80 32.33 -19.32
CA ASP A 27 -5.10 31.35 -20.14
C ASP A 27 -5.07 29.98 -19.45
N CYS A 28 -4.43 29.01 -20.08
CA CYS A 28 -4.39 27.65 -19.55
C CYS A 28 -3.53 27.48 -18.28
N ALA A 29 -2.72 28.49 -17.92
CA ALA A 29 -1.97 28.55 -16.66
C ALA A 29 -2.77 29.23 -15.53
N GLY A 30 -3.98 29.71 -15.81
CA GLY A 30 -4.84 30.42 -14.85
C GLY A 30 -4.51 31.91 -14.75
N GLU A 31 -3.79 32.48 -15.72
CA GLU A 31 -3.42 33.90 -15.72
C GLU A 31 -4.40 34.70 -16.61
N PRO A 32 -5.16 35.67 -16.06
CA PRO A 32 -6.07 36.52 -16.83
C PRO A 32 -5.35 37.29 -17.93
N GLY A 33 -5.74 37.06 -19.19
CA GLY A 33 -5.11 37.69 -20.35
C GLY A 33 -3.71 37.15 -20.70
N GLY A 34 -3.34 35.99 -20.17
CA GLY A 34 -2.08 35.32 -20.49
C GLY A 34 -2.05 34.70 -21.89
N ASP A 35 -0.85 34.30 -22.33
CA ASP A 35 -0.57 33.69 -23.64
C ASP A 35 0.07 32.30 -23.54
N ALA A 36 -0.10 31.61 -22.40
CA ALA A 36 0.45 30.29 -22.20
C ALA A 36 -0.08 29.29 -23.24
N VAL A 37 0.85 28.51 -23.82
CA VAL A 37 0.56 27.32 -24.60
C VAL A 37 0.79 26.13 -23.68
N CYS A 38 -0.29 25.44 -23.32
CA CYS A 38 -0.21 24.30 -22.42
C CYS A 38 0.08 23.01 -23.17
N GLY A 39 0.98 22.22 -22.60
CA GLY A 39 1.36 20.91 -23.07
C GLY A 39 2.61 20.44 -22.35
N CYS A 40 3.10 19.26 -22.69
CA CYS A 40 4.30 18.74 -22.06
C CYS A 40 5.54 19.56 -22.47
N THR A 41 6.20 20.17 -21.49
CA THR A 41 7.43 20.96 -21.71
C THR A 41 8.72 20.14 -21.57
N ASP A 42 8.63 18.88 -21.13
CA ASP A 42 9.79 18.00 -20.98
C ASP A 42 10.17 17.36 -22.33
N SER A 43 11.32 17.78 -22.88
CA SER A 43 11.88 17.25 -24.13
C SER A 43 12.16 15.74 -24.16
N THR A 44 12.14 15.07 -23.01
CA THR A 44 12.31 13.62 -22.89
C THR A 44 10.99 12.85 -22.91
N ALA A 45 9.85 13.54 -22.78
CA ALA A 45 8.53 12.92 -22.87
C ALA A 45 8.15 12.60 -24.32
N THR A 46 7.29 11.60 -24.48
CA THR A 46 6.84 11.14 -25.80
C THR A 46 5.81 12.05 -26.47
N ASN A 47 5.12 12.86 -25.68
CA ASN A 47 4.20 13.90 -26.13
C ASN A 47 4.75 15.32 -25.91
N TYR A 48 6.07 15.48 -25.85
CA TYR A 48 6.72 16.79 -25.79
C TYR A 48 6.18 17.73 -26.87
N ASP A 49 5.70 18.90 -26.46
CA ASP A 49 5.29 19.98 -27.34
C ASP A 49 6.32 21.12 -27.27
N SER A 50 7.05 21.33 -28.35
CA SER A 50 8.05 22.40 -28.44
C SER A 50 7.45 23.81 -28.47
N LEU A 51 6.13 23.93 -28.64
CA LEU A 51 5.40 25.17 -28.52
C LEU A 51 4.87 25.42 -27.11
N ALA A 52 4.85 24.40 -26.24
CA ALA A 52 4.36 24.55 -24.88
C ALA A 52 5.26 25.50 -24.08
N THR A 53 4.64 26.52 -23.47
CA THR A 53 5.29 27.48 -22.58
C THR A 53 4.91 27.26 -21.11
N PHE A 54 3.93 26.38 -20.85
CA PHE A 54 3.49 25.98 -19.52
C PHE A 54 3.22 24.47 -19.47
N ASP A 55 3.76 23.78 -18.46
CA ASP A 55 3.52 22.35 -18.26
C ASP A 55 2.16 22.11 -17.61
N ASP A 56 1.27 21.43 -18.32
CA ASP A 56 -0.07 21.07 -17.84
C ASP A 56 -0.12 19.70 -17.15
N GLY A 57 1.04 19.06 -16.94
CA GLY A 57 1.15 17.75 -16.32
C GLY A 57 0.73 16.60 -17.24
N SER A 58 0.57 16.86 -18.54
CA SER A 58 0.23 15.83 -19.53
C SER A 58 1.41 14.97 -19.98
N CYS A 59 2.65 15.25 -19.56
CA CYS A 59 3.84 14.52 -20.00
C CYS A 59 3.70 12.98 -19.87
N GLU A 60 3.85 12.28 -20.98
CA GLU A 60 3.80 10.82 -21.08
C GLU A 60 5.20 10.27 -21.30
N TYR A 61 5.65 9.39 -20.43
CA TYR A 61 6.93 8.70 -20.57
C TYR A 61 6.68 7.23 -20.93
N LEU A 62 7.29 6.76 -22.01
CA LEU A 62 7.22 5.36 -22.39
C LEU A 62 8.53 4.66 -22.00
N LEU A 63 8.44 3.65 -21.14
CA LEU A 63 9.53 2.71 -20.92
C LEU A 63 9.24 1.43 -21.70
N ASN A 64 10.02 1.16 -22.75
CA ASN A 64 9.81 0.02 -23.65
C ASN A 64 8.37 -0.05 -24.23
N GLY A 65 7.77 1.10 -24.53
CA GLY A 65 6.41 1.20 -25.08
C GLY A 65 5.29 1.10 -24.05
N ILE A 66 5.61 1.06 -22.75
CA ILE A 66 4.63 1.07 -21.66
C ILE A 66 4.57 2.48 -21.07
N PRO A 67 3.38 3.11 -20.98
CA PRO A 67 3.20 4.37 -20.28
C PRO A 67 3.54 4.25 -18.81
N ILE A 68 4.49 5.06 -18.35
CA ILE A 68 4.93 5.16 -16.97
C ILE A 68 4.60 6.57 -16.48
N LYS A 69 3.91 6.65 -15.33
CA LYS A 69 3.64 7.93 -14.67
C LYS A 69 4.85 8.41 -13.88
N TRP A 70 5.47 7.50 -13.12
CA TRP A 70 6.65 7.77 -12.33
C TRP A 70 7.39 6.49 -12.02
N ILE A 71 8.68 6.62 -11.71
CA ILE A 71 9.51 5.57 -11.10
C ILE A 71 10.02 6.13 -9.78
N ARG A 72 10.01 5.30 -8.75
CA ARG A 72 10.50 5.63 -7.40
C ARG A 72 11.42 4.51 -6.95
N THR A 73 12.52 4.92 -6.36
CA THR A 73 13.49 4.04 -5.72
C THR A 73 13.58 4.48 -4.27
N TYR A 74 13.50 3.53 -3.36
CA TYR A 74 13.63 3.77 -1.92
C TYR A 74 14.87 2.99 -1.45
N GLU A 75 15.81 3.68 -0.82
CA GLU A 75 17.09 3.12 -0.39
C GLU A 75 17.24 3.37 1.11
N PHE A 76 17.21 2.31 1.90
CA PHE A 76 17.29 2.38 3.37
C PHE A 76 18.50 1.65 3.93
N SER A 77 19.08 0.72 3.16
CA SER A 77 20.23 -0.05 3.61
C SER A 77 21.42 0.85 3.93
N SER A 78 22.09 0.55 5.03
CA SER A 78 23.25 1.33 5.50
C SER A 78 24.57 0.75 5.01
N ASN A 79 24.59 -0.54 4.63
CA ASN A 79 25.83 -1.27 4.37
C ASN A 79 25.79 -2.29 3.23
N SER A 80 24.75 -3.14 3.12
CA SER A 80 24.81 -4.32 2.23
C SER A 80 24.14 -4.14 0.88
N GLY A 81 23.29 -3.12 0.72
CA GLY A 81 22.50 -2.89 -0.49
C GLY A 81 21.40 -3.94 -0.71
N MET A 82 21.04 -4.71 0.32
CA MET A 82 20.03 -5.76 0.23
C MET A 82 18.67 -5.21 0.64
N ASP A 83 18.06 -4.47 -0.29
CA ASP A 83 16.72 -3.92 -0.17
C ASP A 83 15.76 -4.69 -1.09
N GLU A 84 14.71 -5.27 -0.52
CA GLU A 84 13.72 -6.07 -1.24
C GLU A 84 12.30 -5.63 -0.89
N SER A 85 11.39 -5.65 -1.86
CA SER A 85 9.96 -5.39 -1.66
C SER A 85 9.15 -6.55 -2.22
N TRP A 86 8.22 -7.07 -1.43
CA TRP A 86 7.46 -8.29 -1.72
C TRP A 86 5.99 -8.04 -1.99
N CYS A 87 5.43 -6.97 -1.42
CA CYS A 87 4.02 -6.63 -1.58
C CYS A 87 3.82 -5.13 -1.67
N VAL A 88 2.85 -4.72 -2.47
CA VAL A 88 2.28 -3.36 -2.47
C VAL A 88 0.76 -3.45 -2.40
N ARG A 89 0.15 -2.59 -1.58
CA ARG A 89 -1.31 -2.42 -1.49
C ARG A 89 -1.66 -0.95 -1.44
N GLN A 90 -2.77 -0.58 -2.06
CA GLN A 90 -3.31 0.77 -1.92
C GLN A 90 -3.88 0.97 -0.51
N ALA A 91 -3.58 2.11 0.10
CA ALA A 91 -4.14 2.57 1.35
C ALA A 91 -5.40 3.43 1.10
N SER A 92 -6.21 3.61 2.14
CA SER A 92 -7.50 4.34 2.08
C SER A 92 -7.35 5.84 1.74
N ASP A 93 -6.18 6.42 1.98
CA ASP A 93 -5.84 7.80 1.60
C ASP A 93 -5.42 7.94 0.12
N GLY A 94 -5.43 6.83 -0.64
CA GLY A 94 -5.03 6.79 -2.04
C GLY A 94 -3.53 6.57 -2.26
N GLY A 95 -2.72 6.60 -1.20
CA GLY A 95 -1.31 6.21 -1.21
C GLY A 95 -1.12 4.70 -1.19
N PHE A 96 0.10 4.25 -0.86
CA PHE A 96 0.45 2.82 -0.89
C PHE A 96 1.24 2.40 0.35
N ILE A 97 0.98 1.19 0.83
CA ILE A 97 1.84 0.49 1.79
C ILE A 97 2.64 -0.58 1.04
N ILE A 98 3.94 -0.61 1.31
CA ILE A 98 4.88 -1.58 0.74
C ILE A 98 5.46 -2.40 1.89
N ALA A 99 5.47 -3.73 1.73
CA ALA A 99 6.12 -4.66 2.66
C ALA A 99 7.39 -5.22 2.03
N GLY A 100 8.45 -5.29 2.82
CA GLY A 100 9.77 -5.66 2.33
C GLY A 100 10.76 -6.01 3.43
N ALA A 101 12.04 -5.91 3.08
CA ALA A 101 13.17 -5.99 3.98
C ALA A 101 14.28 -5.03 3.54
N THR A 102 15.07 -4.58 4.50
CA THR A 102 16.34 -3.89 4.28
C THR A 102 17.39 -4.47 5.22
N ASP A 103 18.55 -4.87 4.69
CA ASP A 103 19.64 -5.47 5.48
C ASP A 103 19.13 -6.60 6.42
N TYR A 104 18.25 -7.49 5.90
CA TYR A 104 17.59 -8.58 6.66
C TYR A 104 16.72 -8.12 7.84
N THR A 105 16.18 -6.91 7.78
CA THR A 105 15.23 -6.37 8.75
C THR A 105 13.90 -6.07 8.06
N GLY A 106 12.80 -6.53 8.63
CA GLY A 106 11.45 -6.31 8.11
C GLY A 106 11.15 -4.81 7.98
N LEU A 107 10.56 -4.42 6.84
CA LEU A 107 10.35 -3.03 6.46
C LEU A 107 8.92 -2.80 6.00
N LEU A 108 8.30 -1.73 6.51
CA LEU A 108 7.11 -1.12 5.91
C LEU A 108 7.44 0.27 5.39
N ILE A 109 6.97 0.59 4.19
CA ILE A 109 7.08 1.93 3.58
C ILE A 109 5.68 2.41 3.25
N LYS A 110 5.28 3.56 3.80
CA LYS A 110 4.06 4.26 3.42
C LYS A 110 4.40 5.39 2.47
N THR A 111 3.60 5.51 1.43
CA THR A 111 3.77 6.51 0.38
C THR A 111 2.44 7.23 0.11
N ASN A 112 2.53 8.42 -0.49
CA ASN A 112 1.38 9.12 -1.05
C ASN A 112 0.99 8.55 -2.43
N SER A 113 -0.03 9.10 -3.07
CA SER A 113 -0.52 8.64 -4.38
C SER A 113 0.48 8.82 -5.53
N ASN A 114 1.51 9.66 -5.34
CA ASN A 114 2.59 9.92 -6.30
C ASN A 114 3.83 9.05 -6.03
N GLY A 115 3.74 8.11 -5.09
CA GLY A 115 4.85 7.25 -4.68
C GLY A 115 5.96 8.02 -3.96
N GLU A 116 5.67 9.18 -3.38
CA GLU A 116 6.63 9.83 -2.48
C GLU A 116 6.48 9.22 -1.09
N GLU A 117 7.61 8.94 -0.44
CA GLU A 117 7.61 8.39 0.91
C GLU A 117 6.99 9.38 1.90
N GLU A 118 6.07 8.88 2.72
CA GLU A 118 5.52 9.60 3.87
C GLU A 118 6.22 9.17 5.15
N TRP A 119 6.44 7.85 5.31
CA TRP A 119 7.24 7.29 6.38
C TRP A 119 7.68 5.86 6.04
N HIS A 120 8.71 5.40 6.75
CA HIS A 120 9.08 3.98 6.81
C HIS A 120 9.31 3.56 8.26
N GLN A 121 9.20 2.26 8.53
CA GLN A 121 9.51 1.65 9.82
C GLN A 121 10.27 0.34 9.64
N LEU A 122 11.23 0.11 10.53
CA LEU A 122 11.99 -1.13 10.64
C LEU A 122 11.50 -1.93 11.84
N TYR A 123 11.42 -3.24 11.67
CA TYR A 123 10.97 -4.17 12.69
C TYR A 123 12.08 -5.17 12.96
N ASP A 124 12.93 -4.87 13.94
CA ASP A 124 14.14 -5.64 14.32
C ASP A 124 13.85 -7.11 14.65
N ASN A 125 12.60 -7.41 15.01
CA ASN A 125 12.12 -8.75 15.31
C ASN A 125 11.56 -9.49 14.08
N SER A 126 11.82 -9.00 12.88
CA SER A 126 11.44 -9.62 11.61
C SER A 126 12.61 -9.58 10.65
N THR A 127 12.82 -10.66 9.91
CA THR A 127 13.85 -10.73 8.86
C THR A 127 13.32 -10.17 7.54
N ALA A 128 12.04 -10.44 7.23
CA ALA A 128 11.34 -9.84 6.11
C ALA A 128 9.83 -9.87 6.32
N LEU A 129 9.14 -8.87 5.74
CA LEU A 129 7.69 -8.83 5.62
C LEU A 129 7.28 -9.16 4.17
N TYR A 130 6.43 -10.18 4.00
CA TYR A 130 5.96 -10.63 2.70
C TYR A 130 4.64 -9.99 2.28
N SER A 131 3.79 -9.58 3.22
CA SER A 131 2.50 -8.97 2.94
C SER A 131 2.15 -7.94 4.01
N ALA A 132 1.49 -6.86 3.60
CA ALA A 132 0.91 -5.87 4.49
C ALA A 132 -0.41 -5.33 3.93
N ARG A 133 -1.36 -4.98 4.80
CA ARG A 133 -2.64 -4.38 4.44
C ARG A 133 -3.03 -3.34 5.48
N GLN A 134 -3.65 -2.25 5.03
CA GLN A 134 -4.34 -1.35 5.95
C GLN A 134 -5.59 -2.06 6.49
N VAL A 135 -5.85 -1.90 7.79
CA VAL A 135 -6.99 -2.50 8.50
C VAL A 135 -8.03 -1.44 8.87
N SER A 136 -9.21 -1.88 9.30
CA SER A 136 -10.40 -1.06 9.53
C SER A 136 -10.21 0.12 10.50
N ASP A 137 -9.30 0.01 11.47
CA ASP A 137 -8.96 1.07 12.42
C ASP A 137 -7.95 2.11 11.88
N GLY A 138 -7.53 1.95 10.63
CA GLY A 138 -6.57 2.83 9.96
C GLY A 138 -5.10 2.43 10.15
N GLY A 139 -4.82 1.45 11.01
CA GLY A 139 -3.51 0.83 11.18
C GLY A 139 -3.18 -0.18 10.08
N PHE A 140 -2.13 -0.97 10.29
CA PHE A 140 -1.69 -1.99 9.34
C PHE A 140 -1.53 -3.36 10.00
N ILE A 141 -1.81 -4.42 9.24
CA ILE A 141 -1.44 -5.79 9.58
C ILE A 141 -0.41 -6.28 8.57
N ALA A 142 0.67 -6.88 9.04
CA ALA A 142 1.75 -7.38 8.20
C ALA A 142 2.20 -8.77 8.66
N THR A 143 2.72 -9.55 7.73
CA THR A 143 3.23 -10.88 8.03
C THR A 143 4.46 -11.22 7.21
N GLY A 144 5.28 -12.11 7.76
CA GLY A 144 6.49 -12.60 7.13
C GLY A 144 7.14 -13.64 8.02
N TYR A 145 8.44 -13.49 8.26
CA TYR A 145 9.18 -14.38 9.14
C TYR A 145 10.21 -13.64 9.98
N TYR A 146 10.63 -14.33 11.03
CA TYR A 146 11.76 -14.00 11.87
C TYR A 146 12.72 -15.18 11.85
N GLU A 147 13.98 -14.95 11.53
CA GLU A 147 15.06 -15.91 11.63
C GLU A 147 16.19 -15.31 12.47
N CYS A 148 16.73 -16.10 13.40
CA CYS A 148 17.84 -15.68 14.24
C CYS A 148 19.18 -16.04 13.61
N ASP A 149 19.93 -15.02 13.18
CA ASP A 149 21.16 -15.16 12.39
C ASP A 149 22.38 -15.78 13.12
N THR A 150 22.28 -16.01 14.43
CA THR A 150 23.48 -16.16 15.27
C THR A 150 23.77 -17.57 15.79
N LEU A 151 22.90 -18.55 15.54
CA LEU A 151 23.05 -19.89 16.14
C LEU A 151 22.72 -21.04 15.18
N PRO A 152 23.50 -22.15 15.20
CA PRO A 152 23.12 -23.39 14.53
C PRO A 152 21.78 -23.90 15.07
N GLY A 153 20.86 -24.26 14.17
CA GLY A 153 19.52 -24.74 14.54
C GLY A 153 18.50 -23.61 14.76
N CYS A 154 18.76 -22.42 14.22
CA CYS A 154 17.69 -21.45 14.04
C CYS A 154 16.88 -21.79 12.79
N TYR A 155 15.57 -21.73 12.93
CA TYR A 155 14.62 -21.93 11.86
C TYR A 155 13.69 -20.72 11.85
N PRO A 156 13.24 -20.28 10.68
CA PRO A 156 12.34 -19.15 10.59
C PRO A 156 11.05 -19.47 11.34
N ASP A 157 10.59 -18.52 12.14
CA ASP A 157 9.26 -18.51 12.75
C ASP A 157 8.38 -17.50 12.00
N ILE A 158 7.06 -17.70 12.00
CA ILE A 158 6.13 -16.71 11.43
C ILE A 158 6.22 -15.44 12.25
N TYR A 159 6.38 -14.31 11.57
CA TYR A 159 6.21 -13.00 12.18
C TYR A 159 4.84 -12.42 11.78
N LEU A 160 4.05 -12.03 12.77
CA LEU A 160 2.76 -11.36 12.60
C LEU A 160 2.76 -10.06 13.40
N LEU A 161 2.45 -8.96 12.74
CA LEU A 161 2.59 -7.61 13.26
C LEU A 161 1.31 -6.83 13.01
N LYS A 162 0.85 -6.09 14.03
CA LYS A 162 -0.13 -5.02 13.88
C LYS A 162 0.45 -3.69 14.34
N THR A 163 0.18 -2.65 13.57
CA THR A 163 0.62 -1.27 13.84
C THR A 163 -0.56 -0.31 13.83
N ASP A 164 -0.32 0.88 14.37
CA ASP A 164 -1.14 2.06 14.11
C ASP A 164 -0.91 2.61 12.68
N GLY A 165 -1.58 3.70 12.34
CA GLY A 165 -1.47 4.33 11.00
C GLY A 165 -0.12 5.00 10.71
N ALA A 166 0.74 5.17 11.72
CA ALA A 166 2.10 5.70 11.59
C ALA A 166 3.16 4.59 11.58
N GLY A 167 2.74 3.32 11.61
CA GLY A 167 3.62 2.16 11.67
C GLY A 167 4.16 1.86 13.07
N THR A 168 3.66 2.51 14.13
CA THR A 168 4.03 2.17 15.50
C THR A 168 3.44 0.81 15.87
N ILE A 169 4.24 -0.10 16.41
CA ILE A 169 3.79 -1.43 16.83
C ILE A 169 2.70 -1.31 17.91
N GLU A 170 1.53 -1.88 17.64
CA GLU A 170 0.48 -2.10 18.65
C GLU A 170 0.68 -3.45 19.33
N TRP A 171 0.95 -4.48 18.54
CA TRP A 171 1.37 -5.80 19.01
C TRP A 171 2.12 -6.56 17.92
N GLU A 172 2.96 -7.51 18.33
CA GLU A 172 3.69 -8.42 17.45
C GLU A 172 3.75 -9.83 18.05
N GLN A 173 3.89 -10.84 17.20
CA GLN A 173 3.99 -12.25 17.59
C GLN A 173 4.94 -13.02 16.70
N TRP A 174 5.67 -13.95 17.33
CA TRP A 174 6.49 -14.94 16.64
C TRP A 174 5.84 -16.30 16.88
N ILE A 175 5.46 -16.96 15.80
CA ILE A 175 4.66 -18.18 15.86
C ILE A 175 5.38 -19.25 15.05
N GLY A 176 5.85 -20.29 15.72
CA GLY A 176 6.38 -21.44 15.02
C GLY A 176 6.42 -22.69 15.88
N THR A 177 7.13 -23.67 15.37
CA THR A 177 7.30 -24.99 15.95
C THR A 177 8.78 -25.28 16.13
N ALA A 178 9.12 -25.93 17.24
CA ALA A 178 10.52 -26.23 17.54
C ALA A 178 11.16 -27.03 16.38
N GLU A 179 12.31 -26.55 15.93
CA GLU A 179 13.15 -27.20 14.90
C GLU A 179 12.56 -27.26 13.48
N ASN A 180 11.55 -26.45 13.16
CA ASN A 180 10.95 -26.39 11.82
C ASN A 180 10.93 -24.97 11.26
N ASN A 181 10.89 -24.87 9.93
CA ASN A 181 10.74 -23.63 9.21
C ASN A 181 9.25 -23.27 9.09
N ASP A 182 8.89 -22.09 9.56
CA ASP A 182 7.53 -21.57 9.61
C ASP A 182 7.55 -20.12 9.09
N TRP A 183 6.73 -19.82 8.09
CA TRP A 183 6.59 -18.46 7.59
C TRP A 183 5.21 -18.21 7.00
N ALA A 184 4.79 -16.96 7.01
CA ALA A 184 3.49 -16.55 6.46
C ALA A 184 3.68 -15.71 5.19
N ARG A 185 2.83 -15.94 4.19
CA ARG A 185 2.90 -15.30 2.87
C ARG A 185 1.87 -14.20 2.67
N ASP A 186 0.70 -14.35 3.27
CA ASP A 186 -0.39 -13.39 3.11
C ASP A 186 -1.22 -13.32 4.38
N VAL A 187 -1.79 -12.15 4.63
CA VAL A 187 -2.61 -11.83 5.80
C VAL A 187 -3.81 -11.00 5.37
N ILE A 188 -4.98 -11.27 5.95
CA ILE A 188 -6.20 -10.48 5.74
C ILE A 188 -6.84 -10.12 7.07
N GLU A 189 -7.52 -8.97 7.10
CA GLU A 189 -8.59 -8.72 8.05
C GLU A 189 -9.89 -9.35 7.52
N THR A 190 -10.61 -10.09 8.36
CA THR A 190 -11.89 -10.72 8.04
C THR A 190 -13.07 -9.82 8.43
N GLN A 191 -14.25 -10.08 7.88
CA GLN A 191 -15.50 -9.34 8.15
C GLN A 191 -15.94 -9.33 9.61
N ASP A 192 -15.36 -10.18 10.45
CA ASP A 192 -15.57 -10.22 11.90
C ASP A 192 -14.42 -9.57 12.69
N ASP A 193 -13.69 -8.64 12.06
CA ASP A 193 -12.61 -7.81 12.61
C ASP A 193 -11.44 -8.61 13.22
N ASN A 194 -11.16 -9.79 12.66
CA ASN A 194 -10.09 -10.68 13.07
C ASN A 194 -9.06 -10.83 11.95
N PHE A 195 -7.93 -11.47 12.22
CA PHE A 195 -6.87 -11.65 11.23
C PHE A 195 -6.72 -13.12 10.85
N VAL A 196 -6.56 -13.39 9.55
CA VAL A 196 -6.21 -14.72 9.05
C VAL A 196 -4.93 -14.63 8.23
N ILE A 197 -4.00 -15.54 8.52
CA ILE A 197 -2.77 -15.72 7.74
C ILE A 197 -2.77 -17.05 7.00
N THR A 198 -2.02 -17.08 5.91
CA THR A 198 -1.64 -18.30 5.18
C THR A 198 -0.13 -18.37 5.03
N GLY A 199 0.40 -19.57 4.84
CA GLY A 199 1.82 -19.79 4.63
C GLY A 199 2.20 -21.26 4.72
N THR A 200 3.41 -21.48 5.22
CA THR A 200 3.96 -22.79 5.56
C THR A 200 3.90 -23.00 7.06
N TRP A 201 3.61 -24.24 7.47
CA TRP A 201 3.61 -24.68 8.87
C TRP A 201 4.30 -26.03 9.03
N ASN A 202 5.12 -26.15 10.07
CA ASN A 202 5.85 -27.35 10.50
C ASN A 202 6.67 -27.95 9.35
N ASP A 203 7.48 -27.12 8.67
CA ASP A 203 8.43 -27.57 7.65
C ASP A 203 9.72 -28.09 8.28
N ASP A 204 9.83 -29.41 8.42
CA ASP A 204 11.03 -30.08 8.97
C ASP A 204 12.17 -30.20 7.94
N GLY A 205 12.05 -29.52 6.81
CA GLY A 205 12.95 -29.63 5.68
C GLY A 205 12.72 -30.87 4.83
N TRP A 206 11.70 -31.69 5.09
CA TRP A 206 11.27 -32.82 4.26
C TRP A 206 9.76 -32.83 4.02
N ASN A 207 9.01 -32.36 5.01
CA ASN A 207 7.57 -32.30 5.03
C ASN A 207 7.12 -30.93 5.52
N SER A 208 6.30 -30.24 4.72
CA SER A 208 5.73 -28.95 5.05
C SER A 208 4.21 -28.95 4.84
N LYS A 209 3.49 -28.08 5.56
CA LYS A 209 2.04 -28.01 5.50
C LYS A 209 1.63 -26.61 5.06
N ALA A 210 0.69 -26.52 4.12
CA ALA A 210 -0.01 -25.26 3.91
C ALA A 210 -0.93 -25.02 5.11
N MET A 211 -1.16 -23.77 5.48
CA MET A 211 -1.91 -23.46 6.69
C MET A 211 -2.87 -22.29 6.53
N LEU A 212 -3.92 -22.32 7.33
CA LEU A 212 -4.71 -21.14 7.71
C LEU A 212 -4.65 -21.01 9.22
N ARG A 213 -4.36 -19.82 9.73
CA ARG A 213 -4.44 -19.52 11.17
C ARG A 213 -5.18 -18.22 11.39
N LYS A 214 -6.11 -18.22 12.34
CA LYS A 214 -6.92 -17.06 12.72
C LYS A 214 -6.54 -16.55 14.10
N TYR A 215 -6.46 -15.23 14.22
CA TYR A 215 -6.14 -14.50 15.43
C TYR A 215 -7.19 -13.42 15.65
N SER A 216 -7.44 -13.07 16.91
CA SER A 216 -8.33 -11.95 17.23
C SER A 216 -7.71 -10.60 16.83
N SER A 217 -8.50 -9.53 16.86
CA SER A 217 -8.00 -8.15 16.68
C SER A 217 -6.87 -7.76 17.65
N SER A 218 -6.84 -8.37 18.85
CA SER A 218 -5.79 -8.18 19.86
C SER A 218 -4.61 -9.16 19.70
N GLY A 219 -4.58 -9.93 18.62
CA GLY A 219 -3.54 -10.93 18.32
C GLY A 219 -3.73 -12.28 19.00
N GLU A 220 -4.80 -12.55 19.74
CA GLU A 220 -4.94 -13.85 20.42
C GLU A 220 -5.24 -14.97 19.43
N PHE A 221 -4.53 -16.09 19.51
CA PHE A 221 -4.78 -17.24 18.64
C PHE A 221 -6.19 -17.82 18.85
N MET A 222 -6.96 -17.94 17.76
CA MET A 222 -8.32 -18.48 17.79
C MET A 222 -8.37 -19.92 17.27
N TRP A 223 -7.84 -20.17 16.07
CA TRP A 223 -7.80 -21.51 15.49
C TRP A 223 -6.74 -21.64 14.39
N GLY A 224 -6.35 -22.88 14.09
CA GLY A 224 -5.45 -23.21 12.99
C GLY A 224 -5.92 -24.46 12.24
N LYS A 225 -5.72 -24.49 10.93
CA LYS A 225 -5.95 -25.64 10.05
C LYS A 225 -4.74 -25.83 9.15
N THR A 226 -4.34 -27.08 8.94
CA THR A 226 -3.25 -27.45 8.04
C THR A 226 -3.80 -28.28 6.87
N PHE A 227 -3.18 -28.11 5.71
CA PHE A 227 -3.53 -28.78 4.47
C PHE A 227 -2.27 -29.41 3.89
N SER A 228 -2.32 -30.74 3.70
CA SER A 228 -1.19 -31.53 3.20
C SER A 228 -1.71 -32.60 2.26
N SER A 229 -1.34 -32.51 0.99
CA SER A 229 -1.63 -33.53 -0.02
C SER A 229 -0.37 -34.19 -0.58
N SER A 230 0.80 -33.67 -0.23
CA SER A 230 2.11 -34.21 -0.60
C SER A 230 3.13 -33.88 0.50
N THR A 231 4.44 -34.06 0.24
CA THR A 231 5.50 -33.72 1.19
C THR A 231 5.76 -32.22 1.28
N ALA A 232 5.77 -31.46 0.17
CA ALA A 232 5.89 -30.01 0.20
C ALA A 232 4.51 -29.36 -0.01
N ASN A 233 4.08 -28.46 0.89
CA ASN A 233 2.83 -27.73 0.77
C ASN A 233 2.96 -26.32 1.36
N GLU A 234 2.49 -25.31 0.61
CA GLU A 234 2.53 -23.92 1.06
C GLU A 234 1.30 -23.17 0.53
N GLY A 235 0.67 -22.35 1.38
CA GLY A 235 -0.37 -21.41 0.96
C GLY A 235 0.24 -20.03 0.68
N ASN A 236 -0.01 -19.48 -0.51
CA ASN A 236 0.62 -18.26 -0.99
C ASN A 236 -0.28 -17.02 -0.92
N SER A 237 -1.58 -17.17 -1.12
CA SER A 237 -2.50 -16.03 -1.11
C SER A 237 -3.85 -16.42 -0.54
N LEU A 238 -4.47 -15.43 0.11
CA LEU A 238 -5.69 -15.58 0.88
C LEU A 238 -6.67 -14.43 0.60
N MET A 239 -7.95 -14.78 0.49
CA MET A 239 -9.06 -13.83 0.50
C MET A 239 -10.27 -14.39 1.24
N GLU A 240 -11.14 -13.51 1.72
CA GLU A 240 -12.45 -13.86 2.24
C GLU A 240 -13.53 -13.48 1.22
N THR A 241 -14.53 -14.34 1.03
CA THR A 241 -15.68 -14.07 0.16
C THR A 241 -16.81 -13.39 0.94
N SER A 242 -17.76 -12.78 0.21
CA SER A 242 -18.92 -12.09 0.82
C SER A 242 -19.86 -13.01 1.61
N ASP A 243 -19.75 -14.34 1.44
CA ASP A 243 -20.44 -15.34 2.25
C ASP A 243 -19.67 -15.74 3.53
N GLY A 244 -18.50 -15.12 3.80
CA GLY A 244 -17.63 -15.38 4.93
C GLY A 244 -16.69 -16.58 4.76
N SER A 245 -16.64 -17.21 3.58
CA SER A 245 -15.71 -18.32 3.35
C SER A 245 -14.29 -17.83 3.10
N LEU A 246 -13.30 -18.62 3.52
CA LEU A 246 -11.89 -18.33 3.26
C LEU A 246 -11.42 -19.08 2.03
N ILE A 247 -10.79 -18.38 1.10
CA ILE A 247 -10.19 -18.93 -0.10
C ILE A 247 -8.68 -18.82 -0.01
N MET A 248 -8.01 -19.97 0.00
CA MET A 248 -6.55 -20.05 -0.01
C MET A 248 -6.07 -20.74 -1.29
N VAL A 249 -5.04 -20.20 -1.92
CA VAL A 249 -4.34 -20.82 -3.04
C VAL A 249 -2.87 -21.05 -2.72
N GLY A 250 -2.28 -22.07 -3.33
CA GLY A 250 -0.92 -22.45 -3.03
C GLY A 250 -0.41 -23.57 -3.93
N TYR A 251 0.62 -24.26 -3.49
CA TYR A 251 1.15 -25.42 -4.18
C TYR A 251 1.33 -26.62 -3.24
N SER A 252 1.22 -27.81 -3.82
CA SER A 252 1.60 -29.07 -3.19
C SER A 252 2.49 -29.87 -4.15
N GLY A 253 3.52 -30.53 -3.66
CA GLY A 253 4.46 -31.26 -4.52
C GLY A 253 5.46 -32.10 -3.75
N GLU A 254 6.48 -32.58 -4.45
CA GLU A 254 7.63 -33.21 -3.83
C GLU A 254 8.65 -32.14 -3.45
N GLN A 255 9.53 -32.48 -2.50
CA GLN A 255 10.62 -31.59 -2.16
C GLN A 255 11.55 -31.47 -3.39
N HIS A 256 11.76 -30.24 -3.86
CA HIS A 256 12.55 -29.93 -5.06
C HIS A 256 11.95 -30.37 -6.41
N GLY A 257 10.61 -30.52 -6.54
CA GLY A 257 9.99 -30.69 -7.87
C GLY A 257 8.52 -31.09 -7.90
N ALA A 258 7.94 -31.10 -9.11
CA ALA A 258 6.58 -31.58 -9.41
C ALA A 258 5.43 -30.86 -8.66
N TYR A 259 5.57 -29.55 -8.43
CA TYR A 259 4.52 -28.74 -7.82
C TYR A 259 3.23 -28.74 -8.63
N LYS A 260 2.11 -28.89 -7.92
CA LYS A 260 0.73 -28.76 -8.41
C LYS A 260 0.05 -27.66 -7.64
N HIS A 261 -0.65 -26.78 -8.35
CA HIS A 261 -1.48 -25.77 -7.71
C HIS A 261 -2.64 -26.42 -6.96
N PHE A 262 -2.98 -25.88 -5.79
CA PHE A 262 -4.21 -26.23 -5.10
C PHE A 262 -5.01 -24.97 -4.75
N MET A 263 -6.29 -25.17 -4.50
CA MET A 263 -7.20 -24.18 -3.93
C MET A 263 -8.00 -24.84 -2.79
N VAL A 264 -8.19 -24.10 -1.71
CA VAL A 264 -9.03 -24.48 -0.57
C VAL A 264 -10.11 -23.42 -0.42
N LYS A 265 -11.37 -23.87 -0.26
CA LYS A 265 -12.46 -23.07 0.30
C LYS A 265 -12.77 -23.64 1.68
N ALA A 266 -12.58 -22.85 2.73
CA ALA A 266 -12.74 -23.22 4.14
C ALA A 266 -13.86 -22.44 4.81
#